data_AF-A0A9E3I0R8-F1
#
_entry.id   AF-A0A9E3I0R8-F1
#
_cell.length_a   1.000
_cell.length_b   1.000
_cell.length_c   1.000
_cell.angle_alpha   90.00
_cell.angle_beta   90.00
_cell.angle_gamma   90.00
#
_symmetry.space_group_name_H-M   'P 1'
#
loop_
_entity.id
_entity.type
_entity.pdbx_description
1 polymer ?
#
loop_
_entity_poly.entity_id
_entity_poly.type
_entity_poly.pdbx_seq_one_letter_code
_entity_poly.pdbx_strand_id
1 'polypeptide(L)'
;MIKITIDTNILSKQKLLDLCKRMGFCVFVVTVTEREIDGTSFQDIVKKLDRILEIGVWGESSWGKFVWADDSEAKDLEKILGVISNKSFPVPGKRDNLSKGQRKQLRDAMVLLAHTRNKRDIFVSNDETAFIRYGRREQLEKMFKIKIMNENDFIKEY
;
A
#
# COMPACT_ATOMS: atom_id res chain seq x y z
N MET A 1 -16.87 -8.53 8.71
CA MET A 1 -16.78 -8.16 7.27
C MET A 1 -15.32 -7.86 6.98
N ILE A 2 -14.72 -8.58 6.02
CA ILE A 2 -13.29 -8.48 5.70
C ILE A 2 -13.02 -7.17 4.93
N LYS A 3 -12.00 -6.43 5.35
CA LYS A 3 -11.57 -5.16 4.78
C LYS A 3 -10.24 -5.34 4.06
N ILE A 4 -10.22 -5.03 2.78
CA ILE A 4 -9.09 -5.28 1.89
C ILE A 4 -8.55 -3.96 1.38
N THR A 5 -7.24 -3.79 1.41
CA THR A 5 -6.57 -2.72 0.67
C THR A 5 -5.93 -3.30 -0.57
N ILE A 6 -6.22 -2.70 -1.71
CA ILE A 6 -5.70 -3.11 -3.00
C ILE A 6 -4.65 -2.09 -3.45
N ASP A 7 -3.46 -2.60 -3.78
CA ASP A 7 -2.39 -1.83 -4.37
C ASP A 7 -2.71 -1.43 -5.83
N THR A 8 -2.09 -0.35 -6.32
CA THR A 8 -2.32 0.20 -7.66
C THR A 8 -2.17 -0.85 -8.75
N ASN A 9 -1.18 -1.74 -8.63
CA ASN A 9 -0.86 -2.76 -9.63
C ASN A 9 -1.95 -3.85 -9.77
N ILE A 10 -2.84 -3.99 -8.79
CA ILE A 10 -3.95 -4.94 -8.81
C ILE A 10 -5.20 -4.36 -9.49
N LEU A 11 -5.33 -3.03 -9.63
CA LEU A 11 -6.55 -2.40 -10.15
C LEU A 11 -6.94 -2.85 -11.56
N SER A 12 -5.97 -3.31 -12.36
CA SER A 12 -6.22 -3.88 -13.69
C SER A 12 -6.89 -5.26 -13.66
N LYS A 13 -7.04 -5.87 -12.49
CA LYS A 13 -7.46 -7.27 -12.32
C LYS A 13 -8.94 -7.34 -11.96
N GLN A 14 -9.79 -7.20 -12.98
CA GLN A 14 -11.25 -7.25 -12.83
C GLN A 14 -11.73 -8.50 -12.07
N LYS A 15 -11.09 -9.66 -12.31
CA LYS A 15 -11.42 -10.93 -11.64
C LYS A 15 -11.34 -10.84 -10.11
N LEU A 16 -10.33 -10.14 -9.58
CA LEU A 16 -10.15 -9.99 -8.14
C LEU A 16 -11.22 -9.07 -7.55
N LEU A 17 -11.51 -7.94 -8.21
CA LEU A 17 -12.56 -7.02 -7.77
C LEU A 17 -13.95 -7.70 -7.78
N ASP A 18 -14.24 -8.48 -8.83
CA ASP A 18 -15.49 -9.25 -8.93
C ASP A 18 -15.58 -10.32 -7.84
N LEU A 19 -14.47 -10.98 -7.51
CA LEU A 19 -14.40 -11.92 -6.39
C LEU A 19 -14.69 -11.22 -5.06
N CYS A 20 -14.01 -10.11 -4.75
CA CYS A 20 -14.26 -9.34 -3.52
C CYS A 20 -15.73 -8.91 -3.41
N LYS A 21 -16.34 -8.46 -4.52
CA LYS A 21 -17.75 -8.07 -4.56
C LYS A 21 -18.68 -9.25 -4.27
N ARG A 22 -18.45 -10.42 -4.90
CA ARG A 22 -19.23 -11.64 -4.67
C ARG A 22 -19.17 -12.11 -3.22
N MET A 23 -18.01 -11.92 -2.57
CA MET A 23 -17.78 -12.32 -1.18
C MET A 23 -18.24 -11.28 -0.15
N GLY A 24 -18.72 -10.11 -0.59
CA GLY A 24 -19.13 -9.03 0.31
C GLY A 24 -17.97 -8.40 1.08
N PHE A 25 -16.77 -8.39 0.49
CA PHE A 25 -15.60 -7.73 1.08
C PHE A 25 -15.63 -6.22 0.83
N CYS A 26 -15.19 -5.44 1.81
CA CYS A 26 -15.00 -4.00 1.63
C CYS A 26 -13.63 -3.73 1.03
N VAL A 27 -13.60 -3.13 -0.16
CA VAL A 27 -12.37 -2.87 -0.91
C VAL A 27 -11.99 -1.40 -0.82
N PHE A 28 -10.75 -1.15 -0.41
CA PHE A 28 -10.18 0.17 -0.22
C PHE A 28 -8.96 0.38 -1.11
N VAL A 29 -8.74 1.63 -1.51
CA VAL A 29 -7.53 2.10 -2.20
C VAL A 29 -6.93 3.28 -1.45
N VAL A 30 -5.61 3.43 -1.50
CA VAL A 30 -4.90 4.53 -0.84
C VAL A 30 -4.89 5.74 -1.77
N THR A 31 -5.01 6.96 -1.24
CA THR A 31 -5.05 8.17 -2.09
C THR A 31 -3.79 8.37 -2.95
N VAL A 32 -2.62 7.86 -2.53
CA VAL A 32 -1.40 7.86 -3.33
C VAL A 32 -1.55 7.08 -4.64
N THR A 33 -2.42 6.06 -4.68
CA THR A 33 -2.78 5.30 -5.88
C THR A 33 -3.50 6.15 -6.90
N GLU A 34 -4.32 7.13 -6.48
CA GLU A 34 -5.03 8.03 -7.41
C GLU A 34 -4.07 8.82 -8.29
N ARG A 35 -2.92 9.22 -7.73
CA ARG A 35 -1.86 9.92 -8.45
C ARG A 35 -1.18 9.02 -9.47
N GLU A 36 -0.98 7.75 -9.12
CA GLU A 36 -0.32 6.80 -10.03
C GLU A 36 -1.17 6.46 -11.25
N ILE A 37 -2.49 6.59 -11.13
CA ILE A 37 -3.44 6.29 -12.20
C ILE A 37 -4.03 7.55 -12.86
N ASP A 38 -3.53 8.74 -12.51
CA ASP A 38 -4.04 9.98 -13.08
C ASP A 38 -3.85 10.00 -14.60
N GLY A 39 -4.91 10.30 -15.34
CA GLY A 39 -4.95 10.22 -16.80
C GLY A 39 -5.03 8.80 -17.39
N THR A 40 -5.26 7.77 -16.57
CA THR A 40 -5.43 6.37 -17.04
C THR A 40 -6.89 5.91 -16.98
N SER A 41 -7.21 4.82 -17.68
CA SER A 41 -8.53 4.19 -17.66
C SER A 41 -8.94 3.63 -16.29
N PHE A 42 -8.03 3.52 -15.33
CA PHE A 42 -8.31 2.97 -13.99
C PHE A 42 -8.97 3.98 -13.04
N GLN A 43 -9.02 5.28 -13.40
CA GLN A 43 -9.65 6.30 -12.56
C GLN A 43 -11.11 5.99 -12.24
N ASP A 44 -11.88 5.50 -13.21
CA ASP A 44 -13.30 5.24 -13.03
C ASP A 44 -13.57 4.01 -12.15
N ILE A 45 -12.61 3.09 -12.05
CA ILE A 45 -12.65 1.98 -11.10
C ILE A 45 -12.40 2.53 -9.69
N VAL A 46 -11.34 3.33 -9.52
CA VAL A 46 -10.96 3.88 -8.21
C VAL A 46 -12.02 4.81 -7.64
N LYS A 47 -12.71 5.60 -8.46
CA LYS A 47 -13.84 6.44 -8.02
C LYS A 47 -14.98 5.65 -7.38
N LYS A 48 -15.11 4.35 -7.67
CA LYS A 48 -16.15 3.45 -7.14
C LYS A 48 -15.71 2.71 -5.88
N LEU A 49 -14.45 2.80 -5.49
CA LEU A 49 -13.89 2.14 -4.32
C LEU A 49 -13.79 3.11 -3.14
N ASP A 50 -13.84 2.57 -1.94
CA ASP A 50 -13.62 3.37 -0.74
C ASP A 50 -12.16 3.81 -0.63
N ARG A 51 -11.93 4.96 -0.02
CA ARG A 51 -10.60 5.57 0.08
C ARG A 51 -10.05 5.50 1.48
N ILE A 52 -8.74 5.29 1.58
CA ILE A 52 -7.98 5.54 2.79
C ILE A 52 -6.90 6.60 2.53
N LEU A 53 -6.81 7.57 3.43
CA LEU A 53 -5.83 8.63 3.33
C LEU A 53 -4.43 8.11 3.71
N GLU A 54 -3.41 8.45 2.93
CA GLU A 54 -2.01 8.30 3.35
C GLU A 54 -1.64 9.32 4.43
N ILE A 55 -0.48 9.08 5.07
CA ILE A 55 0.18 10.12 5.85
C ILE A 55 0.83 11.17 4.92
N GLY A 56 0.94 12.39 5.42
CA GLY A 56 1.61 13.48 4.71
C GLY A 56 3.11 13.24 4.61
N VAL A 57 3.62 13.09 3.39
CA VAL A 57 5.06 13.03 3.09
C VAL A 57 5.40 14.20 2.18
N TRP A 58 6.30 15.06 2.64
CA TRP A 58 6.70 16.26 1.91
C TRP A 58 7.30 15.91 0.54
N GLY A 59 6.86 16.60 -0.50
CA GLY A 59 7.26 16.33 -1.89
C GLY A 59 6.60 15.09 -2.51
N GLU A 60 5.78 14.34 -1.78
CA GLU A 60 5.08 13.15 -2.28
C GLU A 60 3.56 13.26 -2.17
N SER A 61 3.02 13.76 -1.05
CA SER A 61 1.57 13.82 -0.82
C SER A 61 0.95 15.09 -1.42
N SER A 62 -0.27 14.96 -1.96
CA SER A 62 -1.05 16.09 -2.45
C SER A 62 -1.79 16.80 -1.32
N TRP A 63 -1.77 18.14 -1.33
CA TRP A 63 -2.50 18.96 -0.37
C TRP A 63 -3.98 18.55 -0.25
N GLY A 64 -4.46 18.42 1.00
CA GLY A 64 -5.84 18.03 1.29
C GLY A 64 -6.17 16.56 1.05
N LYS A 65 -5.20 15.73 0.66
CA LYS A 65 -5.38 14.28 0.41
C LYS A 65 -4.59 13.38 1.37
N PHE A 66 -4.13 13.92 2.49
CA PHE A 66 -3.38 13.16 3.50
C PHE A 66 -3.83 13.50 4.91
N VAL A 67 -3.43 12.67 5.88
CA VAL A 67 -3.52 12.97 7.31
C VAL A 67 -2.14 13.26 7.88
N TRP A 68 -2.08 14.08 8.92
CA TRP A 68 -0.85 14.29 9.67
C TRP A 68 -0.55 13.03 10.49
N ALA A 69 0.72 12.61 10.45
CA ALA A 69 1.18 11.47 11.20
C ALA A 69 1.59 11.86 12.61
N ASP A 70 1.45 10.94 13.56
CA ASP A 70 2.12 11.04 14.85
C ASP A 70 3.53 10.39 14.84
N ASP A 71 4.24 10.51 15.96
CA ASP A 71 5.59 9.93 16.11
C ASP A 71 5.61 8.40 15.96
N SER A 72 4.51 7.72 16.30
CA SER A 72 4.42 6.26 16.20
C SER A 72 4.29 5.83 14.75
N GLU A 73 3.48 6.52 13.97
CA GLU A 73 3.29 6.29 12.54
C GLU A 73 4.55 6.64 11.74
N ALA A 74 5.27 7.69 12.13
CA ALA A 74 6.57 8.01 11.56
C ALA A 74 7.59 6.88 11.79
N LYS A 75 7.64 6.31 13.00
CA LYS A 75 8.51 5.16 13.31
C LYS A 75 8.11 3.91 12.53
N ASP A 76 6.80 3.68 12.35
CA ASP A 76 6.31 2.54 11.59
C ASP A 76 6.60 2.67 10.09
N LEU A 77 6.54 3.88 9.52
CA LEU A 77 7.01 4.14 8.16
C LEU A 77 8.47 3.73 8.00
N GLU A 78 9.34 4.14 8.92
CA GLU A 78 10.77 3.81 8.90
C GLU A 78 11.02 2.30 9.01
N LYS A 79 10.25 1.60 9.86
CA LYS A 79 10.33 0.14 9.93
C LYS A 79 9.94 -0.51 8.61
N ILE A 80 8.83 -0.08 8.00
CA ILE A 80 8.38 -0.60 6.71
C ILE A 80 9.46 -0.35 5.64
N LEU A 81 9.96 0.89 5.53
CA LEU A 81 11.04 1.26 4.62
C LEU A 81 12.27 0.38 4.83
N GLY A 82 12.66 0.13 6.08
CA GLY A 82 13.76 -0.76 6.42
C GLY A 82 13.57 -2.18 5.90
N VAL A 83 12.35 -2.71 5.94
CA VAL A 83 12.04 -4.05 5.41
C VAL A 83 12.03 -4.07 3.89
N ILE A 84 11.23 -3.23 3.24
CA ILE A 84 11.03 -3.27 1.78
C ILE A 84 12.29 -2.88 1.00
N SER A 85 13.15 -2.05 1.60
CA SER A 85 14.43 -1.63 1.01
C SER A 85 15.60 -2.53 1.40
N ASN A 86 15.40 -3.51 2.29
CA ASN A 86 16.49 -4.24 2.95
C ASN A 86 17.54 -3.27 3.56
N LYS A 87 17.06 -2.27 4.30
CA LYS A 87 17.82 -1.21 4.95
C LYS A 87 18.67 -0.32 4.01
N SER A 88 18.44 -0.39 2.70
CA SER A 88 19.14 0.45 1.72
C SER A 88 18.46 1.82 1.50
N PHE A 89 17.26 2.02 2.04
CA PHE A 89 16.58 3.31 1.92
C PHE A 89 17.35 4.42 2.65
N PRO A 90 17.46 5.63 2.08
CA PRO A 90 18.15 6.72 2.76
C PRO A 90 17.53 7.05 4.11
N VAL A 91 18.40 7.25 5.10
CA VAL A 91 18.01 7.66 6.45
C VAL A 91 17.33 9.05 6.45
N PRO A 92 16.52 9.37 7.48
CA PRO A 92 15.98 10.71 7.65
C PRO A 92 17.05 11.80 7.54
N GLY A 93 16.73 12.91 6.87
CA GLY A 93 17.68 13.99 6.57
C GLY A 93 18.59 13.76 5.35
N LYS A 94 18.53 12.59 4.69
CA LYS A 94 19.25 12.32 3.44
C LYS A 94 18.32 12.00 2.26
N ARG A 95 17.12 12.58 2.26
CA ARG A 95 16.03 12.24 1.33
C ARG A 95 15.74 13.33 0.30
N ASP A 96 16.55 14.37 0.22
CA ASP A 96 16.28 15.50 -0.68
C ASP A 96 16.32 15.11 -2.16
N ASN A 97 17.11 14.09 -2.50
CA ASN A 97 17.33 13.64 -3.88
C ASN A 97 17.08 12.13 -4.05
N LEU A 98 15.88 11.67 -3.71
CA LEU A 98 15.50 10.26 -3.93
C LEU A 98 15.50 9.90 -5.42
N SER A 99 16.12 8.77 -5.75
CA SER A 99 16.02 8.15 -7.08
C SER A 99 14.59 7.70 -7.37
N LYS A 100 14.27 7.41 -8.63
CA LYS A 100 12.95 6.88 -9.03
C LYS A 100 12.58 5.60 -8.27
N GLY A 101 13.56 4.70 -8.07
CA GLY A 101 13.36 3.46 -7.32
C GLY A 101 13.08 3.72 -5.83
N GLN A 102 13.81 4.65 -5.22
CA GLN A 102 13.55 5.05 -3.84
C GLN A 102 12.18 5.74 -3.68
N ARG A 103 11.80 6.64 -4.59
CA ARG A 103 10.44 7.22 -4.55
C ARG A 103 9.36 6.15 -4.66
N LYS A 104 9.58 5.11 -5.47
CA LYS A 104 8.67 3.96 -5.52
C LYS A 104 8.59 3.24 -4.18
N GLN A 105 9.74 2.88 -3.58
CA GLN A 105 9.78 2.27 -2.24
C GLN A 105 9.06 3.14 -1.19
N LEU A 106 9.22 4.46 -1.25
CA LEU A 106 8.51 5.38 -0.36
C LEU A 106 7.00 5.29 -0.53
N ARG A 107 6.49 5.27 -1.77
CA ARG A 107 5.06 5.09 -2.04
C ARG A 107 4.56 3.73 -1.58
N ASP A 108 5.29 2.67 -1.85
CA ASP A 108 4.97 1.30 -1.40
C ASP A 108 4.85 1.25 0.13
N ALA A 109 5.76 1.92 0.85
CA ALA A 109 5.70 2.06 2.30
C ALA A 109 4.49 2.89 2.78
N MET A 110 4.18 4.00 2.09
CA MET A 110 3.00 4.83 2.40
C MET A 110 1.70 4.06 2.23
N VAL A 111 1.57 3.24 1.18
CA VAL A 111 0.40 2.40 0.93
C VAL A 111 0.23 1.39 2.07
N LEU A 112 1.29 0.67 2.42
CA LEU A 112 1.24 -0.34 3.47
C LEU A 112 0.97 0.29 4.85
N LEU A 113 1.55 1.46 5.14
CA LEU A 113 1.28 2.17 6.39
C LEU A 113 -0.18 2.62 6.47
N ALA A 114 -0.75 3.13 5.37
CA ALA A 114 -2.16 3.49 5.34
C ALA A 114 -3.05 2.27 5.61
N HIS A 115 -2.69 1.11 5.04
CA HIS A 115 -3.36 -0.16 5.31
C HIS A 115 -3.32 -0.55 6.80
N THR A 116 -2.12 -0.57 7.41
CA THR A 116 -1.95 -0.98 8.82
C THR A 116 -2.62 -0.01 9.79
N ARG A 117 -2.45 1.30 9.58
CA ARG A 117 -3.07 2.38 10.37
C ARG A 117 -4.57 2.24 10.44
N ASN A 118 -5.20 1.87 9.32
CA ASN A 118 -6.65 1.70 9.24
C ASN A 118 -7.15 0.32 9.68
N LYS A 119 -6.28 -0.52 10.28
CA LYS A 119 -6.61 -1.85 10.81
C LYS A 119 -7.37 -2.70 9.80
N ARG A 120 -6.85 -2.73 8.57
CA ARG A 120 -7.39 -3.54 7.47
C ARG A 120 -6.86 -4.97 7.59
N ASP A 121 -7.62 -5.92 7.07
CA ASP A 121 -7.34 -7.34 7.30
C ASP A 121 -6.34 -7.89 6.27
N ILE A 122 -6.53 -7.54 5.00
CA ILE A 122 -5.74 -8.09 3.88
C ILE A 122 -5.21 -6.96 3.00
N PHE A 123 -3.91 -6.97 2.74
CA PHE A 123 -3.25 -6.15 1.74
C PHE A 123 -2.93 -7.01 0.51
N VAL A 124 -3.41 -6.59 -0.66
CA VAL A 124 -3.17 -7.32 -1.91
C VAL A 124 -2.26 -6.50 -2.81
N SER A 125 -1.10 -7.05 -3.16
CA SER A 125 -0.15 -6.46 -4.10
C SER A 125 0.58 -7.54 -4.90
N ASN A 126 0.79 -7.27 -6.20
CA ASN A 126 1.64 -8.09 -7.07
C ASN A 126 3.10 -7.59 -7.08
N ASP A 127 3.47 -6.60 -6.27
CA ASP A 127 4.88 -6.23 -6.09
C ASP A 127 5.56 -7.23 -5.15
N GLU A 128 5.85 -8.39 -5.72
CA GLU A 128 6.44 -9.48 -4.97
C GLU A 128 7.83 -9.11 -4.43
N THR A 129 8.55 -8.25 -5.15
CA THR A 129 9.86 -7.80 -4.70
C THR A 129 9.71 -6.97 -3.43
N ALA A 130 8.82 -5.97 -3.42
CA ALA A 130 8.63 -5.09 -2.28
C ALA A 130 8.09 -5.83 -1.05
N PHE A 131 7.08 -6.69 -1.22
CA PHE A 131 6.28 -7.18 -0.08
C PHE A 131 6.36 -8.68 0.19
N ILE A 132 6.75 -9.52 -0.77
CA ILE A 132 6.54 -10.98 -0.67
C ILE A 132 7.85 -11.76 -0.53
N ARG A 133 8.78 -11.56 -1.45
CA ARG A 133 10.00 -12.35 -1.56
C ARG A 133 10.98 -12.05 -0.43
N TYR A 134 11.95 -12.94 -0.25
CA TYR A 134 13.08 -12.77 0.67
C TYR A 134 12.67 -12.60 2.15
N GLY A 135 11.57 -13.23 2.59
CA GLY A 135 11.10 -13.18 3.98
C GLY A 135 10.37 -11.89 4.36
N ARG A 136 10.10 -11.00 3.38
CA ARG A 136 9.48 -9.69 3.64
C ARG A 136 8.04 -9.83 4.08
N ARG A 137 7.27 -10.76 3.49
CA ARG A 137 5.88 -11.04 3.84
C ARG A 137 5.78 -11.37 5.32
N GLU A 138 6.48 -12.42 5.73
CA GLU A 138 6.42 -12.96 7.09
C GLU A 138 6.87 -11.91 8.11
N GLN A 139 7.88 -11.11 7.76
CA GLN A 139 8.34 -10.02 8.62
C GLN A 139 7.29 -8.92 8.79
N LEU A 140 6.66 -8.45 7.70
CA LEU A 140 5.65 -7.40 7.73
C LEU A 140 4.36 -7.87 8.41
N GLU A 141 3.87 -9.06 8.07
CA GLU A 141 2.68 -9.66 8.68
C GLU A 141 2.86 -9.85 10.19
N LYS A 142 4.02 -10.38 10.62
CA LYS A 142 4.33 -10.55 12.04
C LYS A 142 4.38 -9.21 12.79
N MET A 143 4.96 -8.19 12.16
CA MET A 143 5.17 -6.86 12.74
C MET A 143 3.86 -6.10 12.92
N PHE A 144 3.00 -6.12 11.91
CA PHE A 144 1.78 -5.29 11.89
C PHE A 144 0.47 -6.07 12.11
N LYS A 145 0.54 -7.39 12.26
CA LYS A 145 -0.64 -8.27 12.43
C LYS A 145 -1.65 -8.13 11.29
N ILE A 146 -1.13 -8.09 10.07
CA ILE A 146 -1.89 -8.02 8.83
C ILE A 146 -1.64 -9.29 7.99
N LYS A 147 -2.43 -9.47 6.94
CA LYS A 147 -2.19 -10.48 5.91
C LYS A 147 -1.80 -9.83 4.59
N ILE A 148 -0.77 -10.34 3.92
CA ILE A 148 -0.26 -9.82 2.63
C ILE A 148 -0.34 -10.94 1.58
N MET A 149 -1.05 -10.68 0.49
CA MET A 149 -1.28 -11.67 -0.57
C MET A 149 -0.95 -11.07 -1.93
N ASN A 150 -0.47 -11.89 -2.87
CA ASN A 150 -0.57 -11.54 -4.29
C ASN A 150 -1.93 -11.97 -4.84
N GLU A 151 -2.22 -11.63 -6.09
CA GLU A 151 -3.47 -12.00 -6.76
C GLU A 151 -3.72 -13.51 -6.75
N ASN A 152 -2.69 -14.32 -7.02
CA ASN A 152 -2.83 -15.77 -7.11
C ASN A 152 -3.12 -16.41 -5.75
N ASP A 153 -2.41 -15.99 -4.70
CA ASP A 153 -2.63 -16.44 -3.33
C ASP A 153 -4.05 -16.07 -2.87
N PHE A 154 -4.51 -14.86 -3.21
CA PHE A 154 -5.84 -14.39 -2.89
C PHE A 154 -6.93 -15.22 -3.56
N ILE A 155 -6.85 -15.43 -4.88
CA ILE A 155 -7.82 -16.24 -5.64
C ILE A 155 -7.80 -17.72 -5.24
N LYS A 156 -6.65 -18.24 -4.81
CA LYS A 156 -6.56 -19.63 -4.37
C LYS A 156 -7.23 -19.85 -3.01
N GLU A 157 -7.16 -18.86 -2.13
CA GLU A 157 -7.75 -18.95 -0.80
C GLU A 157 -9.28 -18.71 -0.78
N TYR A 158 -9.79 -17.95 -1.76
CA TYR A 158 -11.14 -17.40 -1.76
C TYR A 158 -11.87 -17.59 -3.09
#